data_AF-A0A0F9E0B9-F1
#
_entry.id   AF-A0A0F9E0B9-F1
#
_cell.length_a   1.000
_cell.length_b   1.000
_cell.length_c   1.000
_cell.angle_alpha   90.00
_cell.angle_beta   90.00
_cell.angle_gamma   90.00
#
_symmetry.space_group_name_H-M   'P 1'
#
loop_
_entity.id
_entity.type
_entity.pdbx_description
1 polymer ?
#
loop_
_entity_poly.entity_id
_entity_poly.type
_entity_poly.pdbx_seq_one_letter_code
_entity_poly.pdbx_strand_id
1 'polypeptide(L)'
;MDPRYMVYGIWSKIMDIFARFVDFRSVITFSDNRLFTGLVYEKMGFHMDGDVKCDYYWVKNGKRFNKSSMRKPKGHMGTERDLRLSQGYRQIWDYGKIRWKLTA
;
A
#
# COMPACT_ATOMS: atom_id res chain seq x y z
N MET A 1 -4.54 15.86 8.39
CA MET A 1 -3.52 16.50 7.55
C MET A 1 -3.79 18.00 7.63
N ASP A 2 -2.78 18.83 7.88
CA ASP A 2 -2.98 20.27 7.99
C ASP A 2 -3.13 20.89 6.58
N PRO A 3 -4.26 21.56 6.26
CA PRO A 3 -4.52 22.11 4.93
C PRO A 3 -3.46 23.08 4.43
N ARG A 4 -2.69 23.72 5.32
CA ARG A 4 -1.65 24.69 4.98
C ARG A 4 -0.49 24.10 4.17
N TYR A 5 -0.27 22.78 4.29
CA TYR A 5 0.78 22.07 3.56
C TYR A 5 0.23 21.24 2.39
N MET A 6 -1.06 21.38 2.08
CA MET A 6 -1.70 20.60 1.04
C MET A 6 -1.58 21.30 -0.31
N VAL A 7 -0.72 20.76 -1.18
CA VAL A 7 -0.56 21.24 -2.56
C VAL A 7 -1.50 20.46 -3.46
N TYR A 8 -2.58 21.11 -3.90
CA TYR A 8 -3.55 20.54 -4.83
C TYR A 8 -2.91 20.28 -6.21
N GLY A 9 -3.24 19.13 -6.80
CA GLY A 9 -2.82 18.80 -8.17
C GLY A 9 -1.32 18.50 -8.33
N ILE A 10 -0.56 18.32 -7.25
CA ILE A 10 0.86 17.96 -7.37
C ILE A 10 1.05 16.63 -8.09
N TRP A 11 0.13 15.68 -7.86
CA TRP A 11 0.19 14.36 -8.45
C TRP A 11 -0.07 14.37 -9.97
N SER A 12 -1.03 15.16 -10.45
CA SER A 12 -1.26 15.31 -11.90
C SER A 12 -0.07 15.97 -12.59
N LYS A 13 0.53 17.02 -11.99
CA LYS A 13 1.75 17.65 -12.52
C LYS A 13 2.92 16.68 -12.64
N ILE A 14 3.11 15.81 -11.64
CA ILE A 14 4.16 14.79 -11.68
C ILE A 14 3.89 13.78 -12.80
N MET A 15 2.64 13.33 -12.96
CA MET A 15 2.28 12.41 -14.04
C MET A 15 2.44 13.03 -15.43
N ASP A 16 2.11 14.30 -15.60
CA ASP A 16 2.32 15.03 -16.87
C ASP A 16 3.81 15.12 -17.22
N ILE A 17 4.66 15.39 -16.23
CA ILE A 17 6.11 15.40 -16.42
C ILE A 17 6.60 13.99 -16.76
N PHE A 18 6.17 12.98 -16.00
CA PHE A 18 6.53 11.59 -16.24
C PHE A 18 6.19 11.16 -17.69
N ALA A 19 4.98 11.45 -18.15
CA ALA A 19 4.52 11.09 -19.50
C ALA A 19 5.28 11.81 -20.63
N ARG A 20 5.91 12.96 -20.37
CA ARG A 20 6.73 13.68 -21.36
C ARG A 20 8.13 13.12 -21.51
N PHE A 21 8.69 12.56 -20.44
CA PHE A 21 10.10 12.15 -20.40
C PHE A 21 10.30 10.64 -20.40
N VAL A 22 9.26 9.87 -20.14
CA VAL A 22 9.32 8.41 -20.06
C VAL A 22 8.29 7.82 -21.02
N ASP A 23 8.77 7.02 -21.97
CA ASP A 23 7.89 6.14 -22.74
C ASP A 23 7.50 4.95 -21.87
N PHE A 24 6.20 4.73 -21.69
CA PHE A 24 5.69 3.68 -20.81
C PHE A 24 4.52 2.96 -21.48
N ARG A 25 4.44 1.65 -21.29
CA ARG A 25 3.28 0.87 -21.74
C ARG A 25 2.10 0.99 -20.77
N SER A 26 2.41 0.96 -19.47
CA SER A 26 1.40 1.11 -18.43
C SER A 26 2.00 1.52 -17.09
N VAL A 27 1.25 2.27 -16.29
CA VAL A 27 1.57 2.59 -14.90
C VAL A 27 0.61 1.83 -14.00
N ILE A 28 1.16 1.11 -13.01
CA ILE A 28 0.38 0.40 -11.99
C ILE A 28 0.61 1.07 -10.65
N THR A 29 -0.46 1.35 -9.92
CA THR A 29 -0.42 1.95 -8.58
C THR A 29 -1.51 1.39 -7.69
N PHE A 30 -1.47 1.71 -6.40
CA PHE A 30 -2.38 1.13 -5.40
C PHE A 30 -2.89 2.21 -4.45
N SER A 31 -4.20 2.21 -4.17
CA SER A 31 -4.79 3.03 -3.11
C SER A 31 -5.15 2.17 -1.91
N ASP A 32 -4.66 2.54 -0.71
CA ASP A 32 -5.04 1.87 0.53
C ASP A 32 -6.45 2.31 0.97
N ASN A 33 -7.35 1.33 1.10
CA ASN A 33 -8.77 1.56 1.39
C ASN A 33 -9.02 2.20 2.76
N ARG A 34 -8.04 2.16 3.68
CA ARG A 34 -8.14 2.81 4.99
C ARG A 34 -7.97 4.32 4.92
N LEU A 35 -7.27 4.81 3.90
CA LEU A 35 -6.78 6.19 3.84
C LEU A 35 -7.42 6.97 2.69
N PHE A 36 -7.74 6.29 1.59
CA PHE A 36 -8.18 6.94 0.36
C PHE A 36 -9.30 6.16 -0.31
N THR A 37 -10.19 6.88 -0.99
CA THR A 37 -11.25 6.31 -1.83
C THR A 37 -10.77 5.92 -3.23
N GLY A 38 -9.57 6.38 -3.63
CA GLY A 38 -9.02 6.12 -4.98
C GLY A 38 -9.48 7.10 -6.07
N LEU A 39 -10.44 7.99 -5.80
CA LEU A 39 -11.00 8.96 -6.76
C LEU A 39 -9.96 9.85 -7.47
N VAL A 40 -8.78 10.05 -6.85
CA VAL A 40 -7.68 10.78 -7.49
C VAL A 40 -7.18 10.07 -8.75
N TYR A 41 -7.14 8.74 -8.74
CA TYR A 41 -6.68 7.91 -9.85
C TYR A 41 -7.68 7.95 -11.01
N GLU A 42 -8.98 7.82 -10.72
CA GLU A 42 -10.05 7.97 -11.71
C GLU A 42 -9.97 9.31 -12.44
N LYS A 43 -9.78 10.41 -11.69
CA LYS A 43 -9.69 11.76 -12.26
C LYS A 43 -8.50 11.97 -13.19
N MET A 44 -7.47 11.12 -13.15
CA MET A 44 -6.31 11.19 -14.04
C MET A 44 -6.32 10.10 -15.12
N GLY A 45 -7.46 9.43 -15.32
CA GLY A 45 -7.60 8.43 -16.37
C GLY A 45 -7.08 7.05 -16.03
N PHE A 46 -6.74 6.77 -14.76
CA PHE A 46 -6.51 5.39 -14.34
C PHE A 46 -7.85 4.65 -14.27
N HIS A 47 -7.84 3.38 -14.66
CA HIS A 47 -8.94 2.46 -14.44
C HIS A 47 -8.64 1.50 -13.28
N MET A 48 -9.68 1.05 -12.59
CA MET A 48 -9.58 -0.02 -11.61
C MET A 48 -9.19 -1.31 -12.35
N ASP A 49 -8.04 -1.87 -11.99
CA ASP A 49 -7.49 -3.10 -12.58
C ASP A 49 -7.70 -4.32 -11.67
N GLY A 50 -7.92 -4.11 -10.38
CA GLY A 50 -8.41 -5.18 -9.49
C GLY A 50 -8.30 -4.86 -8.00
N ASP A 51 -8.85 -5.75 -7.17
CA ASP A 51 -8.81 -5.66 -5.72
C ASP A 51 -7.65 -6.47 -5.12
N VAL A 52 -6.94 -5.84 -4.20
CA VAL A 52 -5.95 -6.49 -3.34
C VAL A 52 -6.63 -6.81 -2.02
N LYS A 53 -6.73 -8.11 -1.72
CA LYS A 53 -7.31 -8.60 -0.47
C LYS A 53 -6.61 -8.02 0.76
N CYS A 54 -7.35 -7.98 1.87
CA CYS A 54 -6.81 -7.53 3.14
C CYS A 54 -5.55 -8.30 3.53
N ASP A 55 -4.58 -7.56 4.07
CA ASP A 55 -3.34 -8.05 4.64
C ASP A 55 -3.24 -7.65 6.12
N TYR A 56 -2.20 -8.13 6.80
CA TYR A 56 -1.96 -7.80 8.19
C TYR A 56 -0.53 -7.30 8.45
N TYR A 57 -0.42 -6.51 9.52
CA TYR A 57 0.84 -6.07 10.10
C TYR A 57 0.99 -6.65 11.50
N TRP A 58 2.24 -6.93 11.88
CA TRP A 58 2.57 -7.21 13.27
C TRP A 58 2.73 -5.90 14.04
N VAL A 59 2.24 -5.84 15.27
CA VAL A 59 2.30 -4.66 16.13
C VAL A 59 2.88 -5.03 17.48
N LYS A 60 3.86 -4.26 17.93
CA LYS A 60 4.41 -4.35 19.28
C LYS A 60 4.88 -2.97 19.72
N ASN A 61 4.54 -2.56 20.94
CA ASN A 61 4.92 -1.28 21.52
C ASN A 61 4.57 -0.07 20.63
N GLY A 62 3.37 -0.08 20.03
CA GLY A 62 2.89 0.99 19.14
C GLY A 62 3.55 1.02 17.75
N LYS A 63 4.54 0.17 17.46
CA LYS A 63 5.23 0.09 16.17
C LYS A 63 4.63 -1.01 15.30
N ARG A 64 4.46 -0.73 14.00
CA ARG A 64 4.00 -1.68 12.98
C ARG A 64 5.18 -2.28 12.22
N PHE A 65 5.09 -3.57 11.93
CA PHE A 65 6.09 -4.34 11.20
C PHE A 65 5.42 -5.11 10.06
N ASN A 66 6.03 -5.11 8.89
CA ASN A 66 5.56 -5.90 7.75
C ASN A 66 5.70 -7.40 8.04
N LYS A 67 4.77 -8.22 7.54
CA LYS A 67 4.87 -9.68 7.69
C LYS A 67 6.16 -10.26 7.08
N SER A 68 6.65 -9.68 5.98
CA SER A 68 7.88 -10.12 5.30
C SER A 68 9.15 -9.95 6.15
N SER A 69 9.24 -8.89 6.96
CA SER A 69 10.36 -8.68 7.89
C SER A 69 10.27 -9.55 9.14
N MET A 70 9.13 -10.20 9.34
CA MET A 70 8.83 -10.99 10.55
C MET A 70 8.82 -12.49 10.27
N ARG A 71 9.44 -12.92 9.17
CA ARG A 71 9.59 -14.33 8.82
C ARG A 71 10.27 -15.11 9.93
N LYS A 72 9.84 -16.36 10.14
CA LYS A 72 10.52 -17.24 11.10
C LYS A 72 11.95 -17.57 10.63
N PRO A 73 12.93 -17.66 11.55
CA PRO A 73 14.27 -18.12 11.20
C PRO A 73 14.27 -19.59 10.75
N LYS A 74 15.24 -19.96 9.92
CA LYS A 74 15.42 -21.36 9.48
C LYS A 74 15.66 -22.26 10.70
N GLY A 75 14.99 -23.41 10.75
CA GLY A 75 15.10 -24.38 11.84
C GLY A 75 14.14 -24.18 13.01
N HIS A 76 13.32 -23.13 13.02
CA HIS A 76 12.30 -22.97 14.07
C HIS A 76 11.14 -23.96 13.87
N MET A 77 10.94 -24.82 14.86
CA MET A 77 9.83 -25.77 14.98
C MET A 77 8.60 -25.01 15.47
N GLY A 78 7.57 -24.89 14.63
CA GLY A 78 6.35 -24.15 14.93
C GLY A 78 5.88 -23.23 13.80
N THR A 79 4.70 -22.65 13.99
CA THR A 79 4.16 -21.66 13.05
C THR A 79 4.79 -20.28 13.32
N GLU A 80 4.94 -19.46 12.28
CA GLU A 80 5.40 -18.08 12.44
C GLU A 80 4.46 -17.28 13.34
N ARG A 81 3.16 -17.59 13.29
CA ARG A 81 2.14 -16.93 14.10
C ARG A 81 2.41 -17.17 15.59
N ASP A 82 2.61 -18.41 16.01
CA ASP A 82 2.82 -18.76 17.41
C ASP A 82 4.11 -18.14 17.95
N LEU A 83 5.17 -18.15 17.13
CA LEU A 83 6.44 -17.47 17.45
C LEU A 83 6.23 -15.97 17.71
N ARG A 84 5.45 -15.29 16.87
CA ARG A 84 5.23 -13.84 17.03
C ARG A 84 4.29 -13.53 18.18
N LEU A 85 3.29 -14.37 18.43
CA LEU A 85 2.40 -14.25 19.58
C LEU A 85 3.18 -14.42 20.90
N SER A 86 4.05 -15.43 21.01
CA SER A 86 4.87 -15.64 22.21
C SER A 86 5.87 -14.51 22.48
N GLN A 87 6.34 -13.84 21.42
CA GLN A 87 7.15 -12.63 21.51
C GLN A 87 6.35 -11.36 21.87
N GLY A 88 5.03 -11.46 22.06
CA GLY A 88 4.15 -10.35 22.43
C GLY A 88 3.73 -9.45 21.26
N TYR A 89 3.85 -9.91 20.02
CA TYR A 89 3.27 -9.20 18.87
C TYR A 89 1.78 -9.49 18.75
N ARG A 90 1.02 -8.50 18.27
CA ARG A 90 -0.38 -8.64 17.87
C ARG A 90 -0.55 -8.38 16.39
N GLN A 91 -1.61 -8.90 15.79
CA GLN A 91 -1.93 -8.63 14.38
C GLN A 91 -2.92 -7.47 14.29
N ILE A 92 -2.68 -6.55 13.36
CA ILE A 92 -3.66 -5.56 12.91
C ILE A 92 -3.92 -5.78 11.43
N TRP A 93 -5.18 -5.86 11.05
CA TRP A 93 -5.60 -6.06 9.67
C TRP A 93 -5.76 -4.71 8.96
N ASP A 94 -5.47 -4.70 7.66
CA ASP A 94 -5.88 -3.62 6.77
C ASP A 94 -7.23 -3.93 6.10
N TYR A 95 -7.74 -2.98 5.32
CA TYR A 95 -8.99 -3.13 4.56
C TYR A 95 -8.72 -3.42 3.06
N GLY A 96 -7.54 -3.96 2.75
CA GLY A 96 -7.12 -4.19 1.38
C GLY A 96 -6.75 -2.90 0.66
N LYS A 97 -6.50 -3.04 -0.64
CA LYS A 97 -6.11 -1.94 -1.54
C LYS A 97 -6.78 -2.13 -2.88
N ILE A 98 -7.05 -1.04 -3.60
CA ILE A 98 -7.45 -1.10 -5.01
C ILE A 98 -6.20 -0.92 -5.87
N ARG A 99 -6.03 -1.78 -6.88
CA ARG A 99 -4.99 -1.66 -7.92
C ARG A 99 -5.55 -0.86 -9.08
N TRP A 100 -4.82 0.19 -9.45
CA TRP A 100 -5.15 1.12 -10.51
C TRP A 100 -4.15 0.98 -11.65
N LYS A 101 -4.62 1.13 -12.88
CA LYS A 101 -3.78 1.05 -14.07
C LYS A 101 -4.07 2.19 -15.04
N LEU A 102 -3.00 2.78 -15.57
CA LEU A 102 -3.03 3.72 -16.67
C LEU A 102 -2.27 3.09 -17.84
N THR A 103 -2.79 3.20 -19.05
CA THR A 103 -2.14 2.78 -20.29
C THR A 103 -1.85 4.02 -21.14
N ALA A 104 -0.72 4.03 -21.83
CA ALA A 104 -0.36 5.10 -22.76
C ALA A 104 -1.25 5.07 -24.02
#